data_AF-A0A8E1WES9-F1
#
_entry.id   AF-A0A8E1WES9-F1
#
_cell.length_a   1.000
_cell.length_b   1.000
_cell.length_c   1.000
_cell.angle_alpha   90.00
_cell.angle_beta   90.00
_cell.angle_gamma   90.00
#
_symmetry.space_group_name_H-M   'P 1'
#
loop_
_entity.id
_entity.type
_entity.pdbx_description
1 polymer ?
#
loop_
_entity_poly.entity_id
_entity_poly.type
_entity_poly.pdbx_seq_one_letter_code
_entity_poly.pdbx_strand_id
1 'polypeptide(L)'
;MKNIQIIDGAENAPFSVFQATEEEFAAIFPAGRDMELVEDLIARLGKKTAGSVLAQLWSRPVLKRDALGIHGTLFYDNQHRRNHMPLSKREVDWDDGSVNQAQRELFARHR
;
A
#
# COMPACT_ATOMS: atom_id res chain seq x y z
N MET A 1 7.39 -13.28 -3.14
CA MET A 1 7.63 -11.87 -3.53
C MET A 1 6.28 -11.22 -3.75
N LYS A 2 6.07 -10.05 -3.17
CA LYS A 2 4.81 -9.30 -3.22
C LYS A 2 5.01 -7.99 -3.97
N ASN A 3 4.12 -7.72 -4.91
CA ASN A 3 4.14 -6.48 -5.69
C ASN A 3 3.45 -5.36 -4.90
N ILE A 4 4.18 -4.26 -4.68
CA ILE A 4 3.70 -3.05 -4.00
C ILE A 4 3.61 -1.93 -5.03
N GLN A 5 2.45 -1.31 -5.16
CA GLN A 5 2.30 -0.08 -5.91
C GLN A 5 2.67 1.12 -5.03
N ILE A 6 3.41 2.07 -5.59
CA ILE A 6 3.74 3.33 -4.92
C ILE A 6 2.88 4.45 -5.51
N ILE A 7 2.25 5.21 -4.63
CA ILE A 7 1.55 6.46 -4.95
C ILE A 7 2.26 7.58 -4.23
N ASP A 8 2.92 8.44 -4.98
CA ASP A 8 3.67 9.59 -4.46
C ASP A 8 2.84 10.88 -4.57
N GLY A 9 3.17 11.87 -3.74
CA GLY A 9 2.45 13.15 -3.68
C GLY A 9 2.72 14.06 -4.87
N ALA A 10 3.80 13.84 -5.62
CA ALA A 10 4.10 14.64 -6.80
C ALA A 10 3.11 14.36 -7.95
N GLU A 11 2.56 15.41 -8.55
CA GLU A 11 1.56 15.31 -9.63
C GLU A 11 2.04 14.51 -10.86
N ASN A 12 3.36 14.54 -11.11
CA ASN A 12 4.00 13.84 -12.21
C ASN A 12 4.59 12.48 -11.80
N ALA A 13 4.35 12.02 -10.57
CA ALA A 13 4.89 10.76 -10.11
C ALA A 13 4.26 9.58 -10.86
N PRO A 14 5.08 8.61 -11.31
CA PRO A 14 4.55 7.39 -11.88
C PRO A 14 3.96 6.51 -10.77
N PHE A 15 2.89 5.78 -11.07
CA PHE A 15 2.35 4.72 -10.21
C PHE A 15 3.21 3.45 -10.27
N SER A 16 4.50 3.55 -9.97
CA SER A 16 5.48 2.48 -10.13
C SER A 16 5.21 1.29 -9.20
N VAL A 17 5.70 0.11 -9.59
CA VAL A 17 5.51 -1.13 -8.85
C VAL A 17 6.88 -1.68 -8.46
N PHE A 18 7.01 -2.13 -7.22
CA PHE A 18 8.22 -2.70 -6.65
C PHE A 18 7.93 -4.05 -6.01
N GLN A 19 8.94 -4.90 -5.86
CA GLN A 19 8.81 -6.21 -5.24
C GLN A 19 9.41 -6.24 -3.84
N ALA A 20 8.59 -6.61 -2.86
CA ALA A 20 9.00 -6.91 -1.50
C ALA A 20 9.17 -8.42 -1.30
N THR A 21 10.08 -8.81 -0.39
CA THR A 21 10.02 -10.15 0.21
C THR A 21 8.77 -10.28 1.09
N GLU A 22 8.44 -11.49 1.53
CA GLU A 22 7.29 -11.69 2.42
C GLU A 22 7.50 -10.97 3.76
N GLU A 23 8.72 -10.95 4.29
CA GLU A 23 9.08 -10.29 5.54
C GLU A 23 8.98 -8.77 5.43
N GLU A 24 9.49 -8.20 4.34
CA GLU A 24 9.38 -6.76 4.06
C GLU A 24 7.93 -6.35 3.87
N PHE A 25 7.16 -7.15 3.12
CA PHE A 25 5.74 -6.91 2.92
C PHE A 25 4.98 -6.95 4.25
N ALA A 26 5.23 -7.95 5.10
CA ALA A 26 4.61 -8.06 6.42
C ALA A 26 5.01 -6.91 7.37
N ALA A 27 6.24 -6.39 7.25
CA ALA A 27 6.69 -5.22 8.00
C ALA A 27 5.95 -3.94 7.57
N ILE A 28 5.72 -3.77 6.26
CA ILE A 28 5.00 -2.63 5.70
C ILE A 28 3.49 -2.75 5.98
N PHE A 29 2.88 -3.90 5.72
CA PHE A 29 1.44 -4.15 5.81
C PHE A 29 1.11 -5.25 6.84
N PRO A 30 1.24 -4.98 8.14
CA PRO A 30 0.93 -5.97 9.16
C PRO A 30 -0.58 -6.23 9.27
N ALA A 31 -0.95 -7.38 9.85
CA ALA A 31 -2.33 -7.70 10.24
C ALA A 31 -3.36 -7.65 9.08
N GLY A 32 -2.97 -8.12 7.90
CA GLY A 32 -3.87 -8.22 6.74
C GLY A 32 -4.19 -6.89 6.05
N ARG A 33 -3.43 -5.84 6.36
CA ARG A 33 -3.46 -4.57 5.61
C ARG A 33 -2.99 -4.78 4.18
N ASP A 34 -3.48 -3.94 3.30
CA ASP A 34 -3.05 -3.85 1.91
C ASP A 34 -2.78 -2.39 1.50
N MET A 35 -3.01 -1.44 2.42
CA MET A 35 -2.66 -0.03 2.24
C MET A 35 -1.81 0.46 3.42
N GLU A 36 -0.92 1.41 3.18
CA GLU A 36 -0.12 2.06 4.23
C GLU A 36 0.30 3.46 3.81
N LEU A 37 0.36 4.38 4.77
CA LEU A 37 1.00 5.69 4.60
C LEU A 37 2.44 5.57 5.08
N VAL A 38 3.42 6.08 4.31
CA VAL A 38 4.83 5.99 4.70
C VAL A 38 5.09 6.63 6.07
N GLU A 39 4.35 7.69 6.41
CA GLU A 39 4.50 8.38 7.68
C GLU A 39 4.00 7.54 8.86
N ASP A 40 2.94 6.75 8.65
CA ASP A 40 2.44 5.82 9.65
C ASP A 40 3.38 4.62 9.81
N LEU A 41 3.98 4.15 8.71
CA LEU A 41 5.05 3.15 8.74
C LEU A 41 6.27 3.65 9.54
N ILE A 42 6.73 4.87 9.26
CA ILE A 42 7.85 5.49 9.96
C ILE A 42 7.53 5.72 11.43
N ALA A 43 6.33 6.18 11.77
CA ALA A 43 5.89 6.36 13.15
C ALA A 43 5.87 5.02 13.91
N ARG A 44 5.46 3.93 13.25
CA ARG A 44 5.37 2.59 13.84
C ARG A 44 6.71 1.89 14.00
N LEU A 45 7.56 1.89 12.97
CA LEU A 45 8.83 1.14 12.97
C LEU A 45 10.04 1.98 13.40
N GLY A 46 9.89 3.30 13.43
CA GLY A 46 10.99 4.24 13.58
C GLY A 46 11.73 4.47 12.25
N LYS A 47 12.27 5.68 12.09
CA LYS A 47 12.91 6.16 10.85
C LYS A 47 14.03 5.23 10.33
N LYS A 48 14.86 4.69 11.23
CA LYS A 48 15.99 3.83 10.85
C LYS A 48 15.51 2.50 10.25
N THR A 49 14.60 1.82 10.94
CA THR A 49 14.07 0.52 10.52
C THR A 49 13.24 0.66 9.24
N ALA A 50 12.34 1.64 9.20
CA ALA A 50 11.55 1.94 8.00
C ALA A 50 12.46 2.26 6.80
N GLY A 51 13.48 3.11 7.01
CA GLY A 51 14.45 3.43 5.96
C GLY A 51 15.19 2.20 5.42
N SER A 52 15.57 1.26 6.29
CA SER A 52 16.22 0.01 5.87
C SER A 52 15.31 -0.87 5.01
N VAL A 53 14.05 -1.04 5.41
CA VAL A 53 13.06 -1.84 4.66
C VAL A 53 12.79 -1.20 3.29
N LEU A 54 12.56 0.11 3.26
CA LEU A 54 12.25 0.84 2.03
C LEU A 54 13.46 0.89 1.08
N ALA A 55 14.68 1.04 1.59
CA ALA A 55 15.90 0.99 0.78
C ALA A 55 16.03 -0.34 0.02
N GLN A 56 15.68 -1.46 0.65
CA GLN A 56 15.66 -2.76 -0.01
C GLN A 56 14.57 -2.82 -1.09
N LEU A 57 13.36 -2.35 -0.77
CA LEU A 57 12.24 -2.29 -1.73
C LEU A 57 12.62 -1.53 -3.01
N TRP A 58 13.28 -0.38 -2.88
CA TRP A 58 13.69 0.46 -4.02
C TRP A 58 14.64 -0.22 -5.00
N SER A 59 15.37 -1.25 -4.57
CA SER A 59 16.28 -2.02 -5.43
C SER A 59 15.57 -2.99 -6.40
N ARG A 60 14.25 -3.17 -6.26
CA ARG A 60 13.47 -4.18 -7.00
C ARG A 60 12.26 -3.60 -7.75
N PRO A 61 12.43 -2.64 -8.68
CA PRO A 61 11.32 -2.22 -9.54
C PRO A 61 10.87 -3.35 -10.46
N VAL A 62 9.59 -3.38 -10.81
CA VAL A 62 9.03 -4.32 -11.80
C VAL A 62 8.16 -3.56 -12.80
N LEU A 63 8.24 -3.97 -14.08
CA LEU A 63 7.35 -3.44 -15.10
C LEU A 63 5.92 -3.88 -14.81
N LYS A 64 4.95 -2.97 -14.94
CA LYS A 64 3.53 -3.27 -14.66
C LYS A 64 2.99 -4.44 -15.48
N ARG A 65 3.44 -4.57 -16.74
CA ARG A 65 3.03 -5.67 -17.64
C ARG A 65 3.53 -7.04 -17.18
N ASP A 66 4.57 -7.06 -16.35
CA ASP A 66 5.18 -8.28 -15.81
C ASP A 66 4.73 -8.52 -14.36
N ALA A 67 4.02 -7.56 -13.75
CA ALA A 67 3.49 -7.69 -12.40
C ALA A 67 2.22 -8.56 -12.41
N LEU A 68 2.30 -9.73 -11.78
CA LEU A 68 1.15 -10.58 -11.53
C LEU A 68 0.36 -10.06 -10.31
N GLY A 69 -0.50 -9.06 -10.56
CA GLY A 69 -1.34 -8.41 -9.56
C GLY A 69 -0.60 -7.45 -8.63
N ILE A 70 -1.36 -6.70 -7.83
CA ILE A 70 -0.87 -5.78 -6.79
C ILE A 70 -1.32 -6.35 -5.44
N HIS A 71 -0.39 -6.45 -4.49
CA HIS A 71 -0.66 -7.03 -3.17
C HIS A 71 -0.82 -5.96 -2.10
N GLY A 72 -0.25 -4.77 -2.32
CA GLY A 72 -0.48 -3.63 -1.46
C GLY A 72 -0.06 -2.32 -2.11
N THR A 73 -0.51 -1.21 -1.51
CA THR A 73 -0.28 0.15 -2.00
C THR A 73 0.31 1.01 -0.88
N LEU A 74 1.49 1.56 -1.12
CA LEU A 74 2.19 2.43 -0.18
C LEU A 74 2.15 3.87 -0.68
N PHE A 75 1.63 4.76 0.16
CA PHE A 75 1.42 6.17 -0.15
C PHE A 75 2.53 7.04 0.47
N TYR A 76 3.17 7.87 -0.35
CA TYR A 76 4.20 8.85 0.04
C TYR A 76 3.64 10.27 -0.04
N ASP A 77 3.91 11.10 0.96
CA ASP A 77 3.52 12.52 0.98
C ASP A 77 2.01 12.74 0.70
N ASN A 78 1.19 11.77 1.08
CA ASN A 78 -0.24 11.68 0.75
C ASN A 78 -1.13 11.79 2.00
N GLN A 79 -0.65 12.46 3.06
CA GLN A 79 -1.36 12.53 4.36
C GLN A 79 -2.77 13.11 4.28
N HIS A 80 -3.06 13.95 3.27
CA HIS A 80 -4.40 14.46 3.01
C HIS A 80 -5.43 13.34 2.78
N ARG A 81 -5.00 12.15 2.32
CA ARG A 81 -5.85 10.96 2.14
C ARG A 81 -6.19 10.25 3.44
N ARG A 82 -5.45 10.50 4.54
CA ARG A 82 -5.59 9.74 5.79
C ARG A 82 -7.04 9.74 6.30
N ASN A 83 -7.73 10.87 6.21
CA ASN A 83 -9.11 11.00 6.68
C ASN A 83 -10.15 10.36 5.75
N HIS A 84 -9.75 9.98 4.55
CA HIS A 84 -10.61 9.31 3.57
C HIS A 84 -10.40 7.80 3.56
N MET A 85 -9.25 7.31 4.05
CA MET A 85 -8.94 5.88 4.08
C MET A 85 -9.59 5.17 5.29
N PRO A 86 -9.94 3.88 5.17
CA PRO A 86 -10.34 3.06 6.31
C PRO A 86 -9.24 3.00 7.37
N LEU A 87 -9.61 3.10 8.66
CA LEU A 87 -8.66 2.99 9.78
C LEU A 87 -7.93 1.63 9.81
N SER A 88 -8.60 0.58 9.35
CA SER A 88 -8.04 -0.76 9.23
C SER A 88 -6.94 -0.85 8.16
N LYS A 89 -6.96 0.04 7.17
CA LYS A 89 -6.11 0.03 5.97
C LYS A 89 -6.19 -1.27 5.16
N ARG A 90 -7.36 -1.89 5.16
CA ARG A 90 -7.74 -2.95 4.23
C ARG A 90 -8.66 -2.36 3.18
N GLU A 91 -8.44 -2.70 1.91
CA GLU A 91 -9.24 -2.18 0.80
C GLU A 91 -10.72 -2.59 0.94
N VAL A 92 -10.96 -3.81 1.42
CA VAL A 92 -12.32 -4.33 1.62
C VAL A 92 -13.14 -3.52 2.64
N ASP A 93 -12.50 -2.68 3.46
CA ASP A 93 -13.17 -1.86 4.47
C ASP A 93 -13.48 -0.43 3.99
N TRP A 94 -13.30 -0.12 2.70
CA TRP A 94 -13.75 1.16 2.13
C TRP A 94 -15.24 1.40 2.38
N ASP A 95 -15.60 2.65 2.64
CA ASP A 95 -16.99 3.06 2.80
C ASP A 95 -17.80 2.73 1.52
N ASP A 96 -19.00 2.19 1.70
CA ASP A 96 -19.86 1.72 0.59
C ASP A 96 -20.27 2.86 -0.35
N GLY A 97 -20.29 4.11 0.12
CA GLY A 97 -20.53 5.30 -0.69
C GLY A 97 -19.34 5.73 -1.54
N SER A 98 -18.14 5.21 -1.24
CA SER A 98 -16.89 5.52 -1.95
C SER A 98 -16.56 4.51 -3.06
N VAL A 99 -17.34 3.44 -3.20
CA VAL A 99 -17.09 2.35 -4.14
C VAL A 99 -18.31 2.05 -5.00
N ASN A 100 -18.08 1.48 -6.18
CA ASN A 100 -19.16 1.10 -7.08
C ASN A 100 -19.86 -0.21 -6.63
N GLN A 101 -20.99 -0.54 -7.28
CA GLN A 101 -21.79 -1.72 -6.93
C GLN A 101 -21.01 -3.05 -6.99
N ALA A 102 -20.17 -3.23 -8.01
CA ALA A 102 -19.39 -4.46 -8.17
C ALA A 102 -18.35 -4.63 -7.05
N GLN A 103 -17.72 -3.52 -6.63
CA GLN A 103 -16.80 -3.52 -5.49
C GLN A 103 -17.55 -3.83 -4.18
N ARG A 104 -18.73 -3.24 -3.96
CA ARG A 104 -19.54 -3.55 -2.76
C ARG A 104 -19.86 -5.04 -2.65
N GLU A 105 -20.29 -5.65 -3.75
CA GLU A 105 -20.62 -7.08 -3.79
C GLU A 105 -19.40 -7.98 -3.54
N LEU A 106 -18.22 -7.58 -4.04
CA LEU A 106 -16.97 -8.28 -3.77
C LEU A 106 -16.58 -8.12 -2.30
N PHE A 107 -16.50 -6.88 -1.80
CA PHE A 107 -16.00 -6.57 -0.45
C PHE A 107 -16.90 -7.17 0.64
N ALA A 108 -18.23 -7.21 0.43
CA ALA A 108 -19.15 -7.85 1.36
C ALA A 108 -18.85 -9.35 1.62
N ARG A 109 -18.16 -10.04 0.70
CA ARG A 109 -17.77 -11.45 0.86
C ARG A 109 -16.45 -11.65 1.60
N HIS A 110 -15.70 -10.57 1.83
CA HIS A 110 -14.33 -10.59 2.33
C HIS A 110 -14.10 -9.71 3.57
N ARG A 111 -15.13 -9.01 4.06
CA ARG A 111 -15.09 -8.21 5.30
C ARG A 111 -15.05 -9.09 6.55
#